data_AF-B8HGM0-F1
#
_entry.id   AF-B8HGM0-F1
#
_cell.length_a   1.000
_cell.length_b   1.000
_cell.length_c   1.000
_cell.angle_alpha   90.00
_cell.angle_beta   90.00
_cell.angle_gamma   90.00
#
_symmetry.space_group_name_H-M   'P 1'
#
loop_
_entity.id
_entity.type
_entity.pdbx_description
1 polymer ?
#
loop_
_entity_poly.entity_id
_entity_poly.type
_entity_poly.pdbx_seq_one_letter_code
_entity_poly.pdbx_strand_id
1 'polypeptide(L)'
;MLPRKLHSGRPACRLNYEGQWEDTHVMDTSKPRRPDVLETELVGGVEKRQLELTAYDYRWPGMYLQHQRRIGNALSAAEIDIDHIGSTSVPGLAAKPIIDIVVAVLDITAEEEYLHALLAAGYQLRVREPGHRLVRTPERDVHVHILQKGDPAIRNFILLRDHLRTSVDDRALYEDTKRDLLAHPWDDMNAYAEAKSQVIAAIMARPRRHQ
;
A
#
# COMPACT_ATOMS: atom_id res chain seq x y z
N MET A 1 -41.09 26.04 16.58
CA MET A 1 -40.10 26.59 17.52
C MET A 1 -39.11 25.47 17.88
N LEU A 2 -37.83 25.71 17.61
CA LEU A 2 -36.63 24.93 18.01
C LEU A 2 -36.42 24.99 19.55
N PRO A 3 -35.53 24.19 20.20
CA PRO A 3 -34.22 23.81 19.66
C PRO A 3 -33.66 22.39 19.90
N ARG A 4 -32.65 22.12 19.06
CA ARG A 4 -31.63 21.07 19.07
C ARG A 4 -30.82 21.05 20.38
N LYS A 5 -30.34 19.87 20.78
CA LYS A 5 -29.01 19.71 21.40
C LYS A 5 -28.26 18.51 20.81
N LEU A 6 -27.05 18.83 20.35
CA LEU A 6 -26.01 17.93 19.87
C LEU A 6 -25.61 16.93 20.96
N HIS A 7 -25.42 15.66 20.59
CA HIS A 7 -24.61 14.72 21.37
C HIS A 7 -23.26 14.58 20.65
N SER A 8 -22.26 15.30 21.15
CA SER A 8 -20.86 15.03 20.86
C SER A 8 -20.45 13.74 21.59
N GLY A 9 -19.75 12.85 20.87
CA GLY A 9 -19.15 11.66 21.44
C GLY A 9 -18.16 12.02 22.54
N ARG A 10 -18.35 11.45 23.72
CA ARG A 10 -17.34 11.44 24.79
C ARG A 10 -16.50 10.16 24.67
N PRO A 11 -15.17 10.21 24.84
CA PRO A 11 -14.34 9.01 24.92
C PRO A 11 -14.68 8.21 26.19
N ALA A 12 -14.44 6.89 26.13
CA ALA A 12 -14.68 5.98 27.25
C ALA A 12 -13.67 6.22 28.38
N CYS A 13 -14.06 6.97 29.41
CA CYS A 13 -13.28 7.10 30.64
C CYS A 13 -13.55 5.92 31.58
N ARG A 14 -12.50 5.38 32.21
CA ARG A 14 -12.58 4.37 33.26
C ARG A 14 -12.15 5.00 34.59
N LEU A 15 -12.95 4.83 35.65
CA LEU A 15 -12.56 5.22 37.00
C LEU A 15 -11.60 4.18 37.59
N ASN A 16 -10.54 4.63 38.26
CA ASN A 16 -9.67 3.75 39.05
C ASN A 16 -10.25 3.49 40.45
N TYR A 17 -9.65 2.56 41.20
CA TYR A 17 -10.12 2.10 42.51
C TYR A 17 -10.12 3.19 43.61
N GLU A 18 -9.46 4.34 43.37
CA GLU A 18 -9.40 5.48 44.30
C GLU A 18 -10.34 6.63 43.92
N GLY A 19 -11.19 6.44 42.92
CA GLY A 19 -12.19 7.45 42.52
C GLY A 19 -11.58 8.66 41.80
N GLN A 20 -10.36 8.54 41.29
CA GLN A 20 -9.69 9.59 40.52
C GLN A 20 -9.87 9.35 39.02
N TRP A 21 -10.04 10.44 38.28
CA TRP A 21 -10.05 10.40 36.82
C TRP A 21 -8.61 10.25 36.35
N GLU A 22 -8.24 9.07 35.86
CA GLU A 22 -6.99 8.91 35.13
C GLU A 22 -7.18 9.51 33.73
N ASP A 23 -6.37 10.52 33.42
CA ASP A 23 -6.13 10.91 32.04
C ASP A 23 -5.52 9.70 31.34
N THR A 24 -6.33 8.92 30.62
CA THR A 24 -5.81 8.06 29.57
C THR A 24 -5.04 8.99 28.65
N HIS A 25 -3.71 8.89 28.68
CA HIS A 25 -2.84 9.61 27.76
C HIS A 25 -3.22 9.11 26.36
N VAL A 26 -4.15 9.81 25.73
CA VAL A 26 -4.45 9.61 24.31
C VAL A 26 -3.20 10.12 23.62
N MET A 27 -2.31 9.19 23.27
CA MET A 27 -1.18 9.48 22.39
C MET A 27 -1.76 10.20 21.18
N ASP A 28 -1.31 11.43 20.95
CA ASP A 28 -1.65 12.19 19.76
C ASP A 28 -1.03 11.46 18.55
N THR A 29 -1.79 10.53 17.96
CA THR A 29 -1.36 9.72 16.81
C THR A 29 -1.20 10.56 15.54
N SER A 30 -1.41 11.89 15.59
CA SER A 30 -1.23 12.77 14.44
C SER A 30 0.23 13.20 14.24
N LYS A 31 1.10 13.04 15.26
CA LYS A 31 2.49 13.45 15.18
C LYS A 31 3.42 12.25 15.03
N PRO A 32 4.36 12.29 14.07
CA PRO A 32 5.36 11.23 13.93
C PRO A 32 6.25 11.18 15.17
N ARG A 33 6.59 9.97 15.60
CA ARG A 33 7.44 9.70 16.77
C ARG A 33 8.84 10.27 16.61
N ARG A 34 9.36 10.27 15.38
CA ARG A 34 10.67 10.83 15.03
C ARG A 34 10.65 11.43 13.63
N PRO A 35 11.62 12.29 13.27
CA PRO A 35 11.81 12.68 11.88
C PRO A 35 11.98 11.45 10.99
N ASP A 36 11.40 11.52 9.80
CA ASP A 36 11.60 10.47 8.81
C ASP A 36 12.98 10.57 8.15
N VAL A 37 13.35 9.54 7.38
CA VAL A 37 14.49 9.59 6.48
C VAL A 37 14.30 10.71 5.44
N LEU A 38 15.42 11.25 4.97
CA LEU A 38 15.42 12.33 3.97
C LEU A 38 15.75 11.83 2.56
N GLU A 39 16.38 10.67 2.45
CA GLU A 39 16.87 10.10 1.19
C GLU A 39 16.37 8.67 1.02
N THR A 40 16.26 8.24 -0.23
CA THR A 40 15.89 6.86 -0.57
C THR A 40 17.09 5.93 -0.38
N GLU A 41 16.92 4.95 0.51
CA GLU A 41 17.84 3.83 0.72
C GLU A 41 17.31 2.58 0.00
N LEU A 42 18.13 2.01 -0.89
CA LEU A 42 17.86 0.73 -1.56
C LEU A 42 18.71 -0.38 -0.95
N VAL A 43 18.13 -1.15 -0.03
CA VAL A 43 18.83 -2.22 0.69
C VAL A 43 19.20 -3.35 -0.27
N GLY A 44 20.52 -3.59 -0.44
CA GLY A 44 21.07 -4.57 -1.38
C GLY A 44 21.37 -4.01 -2.78
N GLY A 45 21.30 -2.69 -2.98
CA GLY A 45 21.70 -2.03 -4.23
C GLY A 45 20.78 -2.31 -5.42
N VAL A 46 21.15 -1.79 -6.61
CA VAL A 46 20.35 -1.94 -7.84
C VAL A 46 20.41 -3.38 -8.36
N GLU A 47 19.25 -3.99 -8.56
CA GLU A 47 19.12 -5.35 -9.08
C GLU A 47 18.44 -5.32 -10.46
N LYS A 48 19.10 -5.86 -11.48
CA LYS A 48 18.46 -6.10 -12.78
C LYS A 48 17.79 -7.46 -12.78
N ARG A 49 16.48 -7.51 -13.02
CA ARG A 49 15.73 -8.75 -13.21
C ARG A 49 14.91 -8.64 -14.49
N GLN A 50 15.07 -9.62 -15.37
CA GLN A 50 14.15 -9.78 -16.49
C GLN A 50 12.86 -10.39 -15.97
N LEU A 51 11.78 -9.61 -16.00
CA LEU A 51 10.44 -10.04 -15.66
C LEU A 51 9.54 -9.71 -16.83
N GLU A 52 8.94 -10.74 -17.38
CA GLU A 52 8.01 -10.63 -18.49
C GLU A 52 6.57 -10.47 -17.99
N LEU A 53 5.73 -9.86 -18.82
CA LEU A 53 4.29 -9.82 -18.59
C LEU A 53 3.72 -11.21 -18.85
N THR A 54 3.08 -11.79 -17.85
CA THR A 54 2.35 -13.06 -17.94
C THR A 54 0.86 -12.79 -17.99
N ALA A 55 0.10 -13.67 -18.64
CA ALA A 55 -1.36 -13.64 -18.59
C ALA A 55 -1.85 -13.69 -17.13
N TYR A 56 -3.05 -13.18 -16.87
CA TYR A 56 -3.62 -13.17 -15.53
C TYR A 56 -3.66 -14.59 -14.93
N ASP A 57 -3.12 -14.73 -13.72
CA ASP A 57 -3.13 -15.99 -12.98
C ASP A 57 -4.22 -15.97 -11.91
N TYR A 58 -5.19 -16.89 -12.03
CA TYR A 58 -6.29 -17.04 -11.07
C TYR A 58 -5.84 -17.43 -9.66
N ARG A 59 -4.57 -17.79 -9.46
CA ARG A 59 -3.98 -18.07 -8.14
C ARG A 59 -3.60 -16.79 -7.39
N TRP A 60 -3.41 -15.65 -8.06
CA TRP A 60 -2.95 -14.41 -7.43
C TRP A 60 -3.83 -13.93 -6.26
N PRO A 61 -5.17 -13.97 -6.32
CA PRO A 61 -6.01 -13.64 -5.17
C PRO A 61 -5.74 -14.57 -3.97
N GLY A 62 -5.54 -15.87 -4.21
CA GLY A 62 -5.21 -16.84 -3.18
C GLY A 62 -3.84 -16.60 -2.55
N MET A 63 -2.85 -16.20 -3.35
CA MET A 63 -1.53 -15.80 -2.85
C MET A 63 -1.63 -14.53 -1.99
N TYR A 64 -2.34 -13.51 -2.45
CA TYR A 64 -2.61 -12.31 -1.66
C TYR A 64 -3.23 -12.65 -0.30
N LEU A 65 -4.30 -13.45 -0.27
CA LEU A 65 -4.98 -13.82 0.98
C LEU A 65 -4.05 -14.56 1.97
N GLN A 66 -3.11 -15.36 1.47
CA GLN A 66 -2.09 -15.99 2.32
C GLN A 66 -1.17 -14.94 2.97
N HIS A 67 -0.69 -13.98 2.19
CA HIS A 67 0.17 -12.91 2.70
C HIS A 67 -0.59 -11.92 3.58
N GLN A 68 -1.85 -11.61 3.28
CA GLN A 68 -2.71 -10.79 4.12
C GLN A 68 -2.84 -11.40 5.53
N ARG A 69 -3.08 -12.72 5.63
CA ARG A 69 -3.11 -13.42 6.92
C ARG A 69 -1.75 -13.42 7.62
N ARG A 70 -0.66 -13.67 6.89
CA ARG A 70 0.71 -13.65 7.43
C ARG A 70 1.06 -12.29 8.04
N ILE A 71 0.73 -11.21 7.33
CA ILE A 71 0.94 -9.82 7.78
C ILE A 71 0.03 -9.51 8.97
N GLY A 72 -1.27 -9.82 8.87
CA GLY A 72 -2.23 -9.58 9.95
C GLY A 72 -1.85 -10.30 11.26
N ASN A 73 -1.34 -11.53 11.17
CA ASN A 73 -0.85 -12.26 12.34
C ASN A 73 0.40 -11.60 12.94
N ALA A 74 1.35 -11.19 12.10
CA ALA A 74 2.58 -10.53 12.54
C ALA A 74 2.31 -9.19 13.22
N LEU A 75 1.30 -8.46 12.77
CA LEU A 75 0.97 -7.10 13.20
C LEU A 75 -0.32 -7.03 14.05
N SER A 76 -0.72 -8.15 14.67
CA SER A 76 -2.03 -8.31 15.34
C SER A 76 -2.34 -7.32 16.48
N ALA A 77 -1.33 -6.63 17.02
CA ALA A 77 -1.50 -5.60 18.04
C ALA A 77 -1.78 -4.20 17.47
N ALA A 78 -1.64 -4.01 16.15
CA ALA A 78 -1.80 -2.73 15.49
C ALA A 78 -3.14 -2.65 14.73
N GLU A 79 -3.77 -1.48 14.75
CA GLU A 79 -4.86 -1.18 13.82
C GLU A 79 -4.26 -0.94 12.44
N ILE A 80 -4.42 -1.91 11.54
CA ILE A 80 -3.86 -1.88 10.19
C ILE A 80 -4.91 -2.17 9.12
N ASP A 81 -4.79 -1.46 8.01
CA ASP A 81 -5.53 -1.76 6.78
C ASP A 81 -4.57 -2.46 5.80
N ILE A 82 -5.02 -3.57 5.20
CA ILE A 82 -4.20 -4.38 4.28
C ILE A 82 -4.98 -4.61 2.97
N ASP A 83 -4.47 -4.07 1.87
CA ASP A 83 -5.13 -4.12 0.56
C ASP A 83 -4.25 -4.78 -0.51
N HIS A 84 -4.87 -5.61 -1.37
CA HIS A 84 -4.24 -6.07 -2.61
C HIS A 84 -4.25 -4.91 -3.60
N ILE A 85 -3.08 -4.52 -4.10
CA ILE A 85 -2.91 -3.44 -5.07
C ILE A 85 -2.13 -3.95 -6.30
N GLY A 86 -1.80 -3.03 -7.21
CA GLY A 86 -1.03 -3.35 -8.41
C GLY A 86 -1.83 -4.19 -9.43
N SER A 87 -1.15 -4.60 -10.51
CA SER A 87 -1.81 -5.28 -11.63
C SER A 87 -2.36 -6.66 -11.26
N THR A 88 -1.71 -7.38 -10.35
CA THR A 88 -2.14 -8.73 -9.94
C THR A 88 -3.45 -8.74 -9.15
N SER A 89 -3.88 -7.57 -8.66
CA SER A 89 -5.18 -7.37 -8.02
C SER A 89 -6.34 -7.20 -9.01
N VAL A 90 -6.08 -7.07 -10.32
CA VAL A 90 -7.09 -6.82 -11.35
C VAL A 90 -7.33 -8.10 -12.17
N PRO A 91 -8.49 -8.78 -12.02
CA PRO A 91 -8.81 -9.96 -12.81
C PRO A 91 -8.71 -9.70 -14.32
N GLY A 92 -8.06 -10.61 -15.03
CA GLY A 92 -7.87 -10.56 -16.48
C GLY A 92 -6.77 -9.63 -16.98
N LEU A 93 -6.07 -8.90 -16.10
CA LEU A 93 -4.96 -8.02 -16.50
C LEU A 93 -3.63 -8.79 -16.49
N ALA A 94 -2.90 -8.79 -17.61
CA ALA A 94 -1.55 -9.33 -17.64
C ALA A 94 -0.60 -8.52 -16.74
N ALA A 95 0.27 -9.21 -16.02
CA ALA A 95 1.14 -8.59 -15.03
C ALA A 95 2.48 -9.31 -14.93
N LYS A 96 3.47 -8.60 -14.38
CA LYS A 96 4.62 -9.27 -13.77
C LYS A 96 4.08 -10.10 -12.58
N PRO A 97 4.54 -11.34 -12.38
CA PRO A 97 4.02 -12.22 -11.33
C PRO A 97 4.54 -11.81 -9.96
N ILE A 98 4.14 -10.62 -9.51
CA ILE A 98 4.47 -10.04 -8.20
C ILE A 98 3.17 -9.59 -7.54
N ILE A 99 2.91 -10.08 -6.33
CA ILE A 99 1.78 -9.63 -5.52
C ILE A 99 2.18 -8.34 -4.81
N ASP A 100 1.57 -7.22 -5.18
CA ASP A 100 1.76 -5.94 -4.50
C ASP A 100 0.68 -5.76 -3.41
N ILE A 101 1.10 -5.49 -2.19
CA ILE A 101 0.22 -5.30 -1.02
C ILE A 101 0.53 -3.92 -0.44
N VAL A 102 -0.50 -3.19 -0.02
CA VAL A 102 -0.31 -1.99 0.79
C VAL A 102 -0.77 -2.25 2.22
N VAL A 103 0.02 -1.79 3.18
CA VAL A 103 -0.26 -1.84 4.63
C VAL A 103 -0.24 -0.41 5.15
N ALA A 104 -1.35 0.03 5.74
CA ALA A 104 -1.45 1.32 6.41
C ALA A 104 -1.08 1.17 7.89
N VAL A 105 -0.06 1.90 8.35
CA VAL A 105 0.36 1.97 9.76
C VAL A 105 0.06 3.34 10.35
N LEU A 106 -0.11 3.43 11.66
CA LEU A 106 -0.42 4.72 12.32
C LEU A 106 0.71 5.73 12.18
N ASP A 107 1.96 5.29 12.36
CA ASP A 107 3.15 6.11 12.26
C ASP A 107 4.20 5.37 11.43
N ILE A 108 4.49 5.92 10.25
CA ILE A 108 5.46 5.31 9.34
C ILE A 108 6.88 5.33 9.91
N THR A 109 7.19 6.29 10.77
CA THR A 109 8.51 6.48 11.36
C THR A 109 8.77 5.51 12.51
N ALA A 110 7.73 4.93 13.12
CA ALA A 110 7.81 3.98 14.21
C ALA A 110 8.10 2.54 13.72
N GLU A 111 9.19 2.36 12.96
CA GLU A 111 9.55 1.06 12.35
C GLU A 111 9.63 -0.10 13.35
N GLU A 112 9.97 0.16 14.61
CA GLU A 112 9.99 -0.83 15.69
C GLU A 112 8.63 -1.50 15.94
N GLU A 113 7.52 -0.86 15.55
CA GLU A 113 6.16 -1.38 15.74
C GLU A 113 5.72 -2.35 14.65
N TYR A 114 6.33 -2.28 13.46
CA TYR A 114 5.88 -3.08 12.31
C TYR A 114 7.01 -3.80 11.59
N LEU A 115 8.17 -3.16 11.42
CA LEU A 115 9.24 -3.70 10.58
C LEU A 115 9.84 -4.96 11.20
N HIS A 116 10.17 -4.95 12.49
CA HIS A 116 10.72 -6.14 13.16
C HIS A 116 9.78 -7.35 13.06
N ALA A 117 8.47 -7.12 13.25
CA ALA A 117 7.46 -8.18 13.12
C ALA A 117 7.36 -8.72 11.68
N LEU A 118 7.43 -7.85 10.66
CA LEU A 118 7.45 -8.27 9.27
C LEU A 118 8.74 -9.03 8.91
N LEU A 119 9.90 -8.59 9.41
CA LEU A 119 11.16 -9.31 9.20
C LEU A 119 11.13 -10.70 9.85
N ALA A 120 10.64 -10.80 11.09
CA ALA A 120 10.44 -12.07 11.79
C ALA A 120 9.41 -12.96 11.08
N ALA A 121 8.40 -12.35 10.47
CA ALA A 121 7.46 -13.07 9.62
C ALA A 121 8.09 -13.55 8.32
N GLY A 122 9.34 -13.22 7.99
CA GLY A 122 10.10 -13.73 6.83
C GLY A 122 10.09 -12.80 5.60
N TYR A 123 9.83 -11.52 5.79
CA TYR A 123 10.05 -10.49 4.78
C TYR A 123 11.46 -9.87 4.92
N GLN A 124 11.90 -9.14 3.90
CA GLN A 124 13.17 -8.43 3.86
C GLN A 124 12.93 -6.97 3.49
N LEU A 125 13.52 -6.04 4.24
CA LEU A 125 13.51 -4.62 3.87
C LEU A 125 14.23 -4.43 2.55
N ARG A 126 13.62 -3.66 1.65
CA ARG A 126 14.15 -3.38 0.32
C ARG A 126 14.26 -1.88 0.04
N VAL A 127 13.26 -1.10 0.40
CA VAL A 127 13.28 0.36 0.24
C VAL A 127 12.95 1.02 1.56
N ARG A 128 13.69 2.06 1.90
CA ARG A 128 13.34 3.02 2.94
C ARG A 128 13.48 4.41 2.34
N GLU A 129 12.37 5.13 2.23
CA GLU A 129 12.34 6.48 1.68
C GLU A 129 11.31 7.34 2.44
N PRO A 130 11.31 8.68 2.25
CA PRO A 130 10.39 9.54 2.97
C PRO A 130 8.94 9.10 2.77
N GLY A 131 8.24 8.81 3.86
CA GLY A 131 6.85 8.36 3.88
C GLY A 131 6.60 6.92 3.45
N HIS A 132 7.61 6.15 3.01
CA HIS A 132 7.39 4.83 2.41
C HIS A 132 8.47 3.80 2.75
N ARG A 133 8.03 2.61 3.15
CA ARG A 133 8.90 1.44 3.31
C ARG A 133 8.42 0.34 2.36
N LEU A 134 9.34 -0.41 1.79
CA LEU A 134 9.05 -1.61 1.02
C LEU A 134 9.73 -2.80 1.66
N VAL A 135 8.96 -3.81 2.08
CA VAL A 135 9.49 -5.14 2.36
C VAL A 135 9.07 -6.12 1.27
N ARG A 136 9.83 -7.19 1.06
CA ARG A 136 9.54 -8.22 0.06
C ARG A 136 9.85 -9.62 0.56
N THR A 137 9.32 -10.64 -0.12
CA THR A 137 9.77 -12.03 0.07
C THR A 137 11.17 -12.25 -0.50
N PRO A 138 11.95 -13.21 0.03
CA PRO A 138 13.23 -13.62 -0.56
C PRO A 138 13.12 -14.03 -2.04
N GLU A 139 12.00 -14.64 -2.42
CA GLU A 139 11.65 -15.07 -3.78
C GLU A 139 11.31 -13.88 -4.71
N ARG A 140 11.11 -12.70 -4.12
CA ARG A 140 10.81 -11.43 -4.82
C ARG A 140 9.55 -11.53 -5.68
N ASP A 141 8.59 -12.31 -5.21
CA ASP A 141 7.27 -12.53 -5.80
C ASP A 141 6.15 -11.82 -5.01
N VAL A 142 6.51 -11.17 -3.89
CA VAL A 142 5.60 -10.33 -3.10
C VAL A 142 6.30 -9.07 -2.66
N HIS A 143 5.63 -7.94 -2.84
CA HIS A 143 6.00 -6.64 -2.33
C HIS A 143 4.94 -6.16 -1.34
N VAL A 144 5.39 -5.63 -0.21
CA VAL A 144 4.54 -5.01 0.79
C VAL A 144 5.00 -3.56 0.94
N HIS A 145 4.16 -2.65 0.48
CA HIS A 145 4.31 -1.21 0.64
C HIS A 145 3.71 -0.81 1.98
N ILE A 146 4.52 -0.27 2.87
CA ILE A 146 4.07 0.28 4.14
C ILE A 146 4.01 1.80 4.00
N LEU A 147 2.85 2.37 4.32
CA LEU A 147 2.55 3.79 4.23
C LEU A 147 1.82 4.23 5.52
N GLN A 148 1.89 5.53 5.83
CA GLN A 148 1.12 6.06 6.96
C GLN A 148 -0.38 6.07 6.63
N LYS A 149 -1.22 5.81 7.64
CA LYS A 149 -2.67 5.94 7.52
C LYS A 149 -3.03 7.37 7.07
N GLY A 150 -3.86 7.46 6.04
CA GLY A 150 -4.23 8.73 5.42
C GLY A 150 -3.31 9.20 4.28
N ASP A 151 -2.23 8.47 3.99
CA ASP A 151 -1.37 8.79 2.85
C ASP A 151 -2.18 8.73 1.52
N PRO A 152 -2.14 9.79 0.68
CA PRO A 152 -2.87 9.84 -0.58
C PRO A 152 -2.53 8.70 -1.55
N ALA A 153 -1.31 8.16 -1.50
CA ALA A 153 -0.88 7.06 -2.35
C ALA A 153 -1.71 5.79 -2.11
N ILE A 154 -2.10 5.50 -0.86
CA ILE A 154 -2.97 4.36 -0.51
C ILE A 154 -4.27 4.47 -1.29
N ARG A 155 -4.92 5.64 -1.22
CA ARG A 155 -6.15 5.91 -1.95
C ARG A 155 -5.93 5.76 -3.45
N ASN A 156 -4.87 6.33 -4.00
CA ASN A 156 -4.58 6.25 -5.44
C ASN A 156 -4.42 4.81 -5.94
N PHE A 157 -3.74 3.94 -5.18
CA PHE A 157 -3.62 2.52 -5.53
C PHE A 157 -4.99 1.82 -5.57
N ILE A 158 -5.82 2.03 -4.54
CA ILE A 158 -7.15 1.43 -4.44
C ILE A 158 -8.05 1.93 -5.58
N LEU A 159 -8.04 3.23 -5.85
CA LEU A 159 -8.85 3.82 -6.91
C LEU A 159 -8.44 3.31 -8.29
N LEU A 160 -7.14 3.20 -8.57
CA LEU A 160 -6.65 2.65 -9.84
C LEU A 160 -7.08 1.18 -9.99
N ARG A 161 -6.89 0.35 -8.95
CA ARG A 161 -7.32 -1.04 -8.94
C ARG A 161 -8.81 -1.16 -9.27
N ASP A 162 -9.64 -0.45 -8.52
CA ASP A 162 -11.10 -0.58 -8.63
C ASP A 162 -11.60 -0.04 -9.98
N HIS A 163 -10.96 1.01 -10.50
CA HIS A 163 -11.21 1.50 -11.86
C HIS A 163 -10.89 0.44 -12.92
N LEU A 164 -9.71 -0.15 -12.89
CA LEU A 164 -9.29 -1.17 -13.86
C LEU A 164 -10.08 -2.49 -13.74
N ARG A 165 -10.68 -2.77 -12.58
CA ARG A 165 -11.61 -3.90 -12.41
C ARG A 165 -12.94 -3.70 -13.12
N THR A 166 -13.36 -2.45 -13.34
CA THR A 166 -14.68 -2.10 -13.89
C THR A 166 -14.61 -1.62 -15.34
N SER A 167 -13.49 -1.06 -15.77
CA SER A 167 -13.29 -0.54 -17.13
C SER A 167 -12.44 -1.49 -17.99
N VAL A 168 -13.08 -2.23 -18.89
CA VAL A 168 -12.39 -3.13 -19.82
C VAL A 168 -11.45 -2.37 -20.75
N ASP A 169 -11.88 -1.22 -21.26
CA ASP A 169 -11.11 -0.39 -22.19
C ASP A 169 -9.86 0.19 -21.51
N ASP A 170 -9.99 0.72 -20.29
CA ASP A 170 -8.83 1.24 -19.55
C ASP A 170 -7.89 0.13 -19.10
N ARG A 171 -8.42 -1.06 -18.79
CA ARG A 171 -7.59 -2.24 -18.50
C ARG A 171 -6.77 -2.66 -19.73
N ALA A 172 -7.37 -2.66 -20.92
CA ALA A 172 -6.66 -2.95 -22.16
C ALA A 172 -5.59 -1.89 -22.46
N LEU A 173 -5.95 -0.61 -22.40
CA LEU A 173 -5.01 0.51 -22.57
C LEU A 173 -3.81 0.42 -21.60
N TYR A 174 -4.09 0.12 -20.34
CA TYR A 174 -3.06 -0.03 -19.31
C TYR A 174 -2.16 -1.24 -19.57
N GLU A 175 -2.71 -2.35 -20.08
CA GLU A 175 -1.94 -3.52 -20.47
C GLU A 175 -1.03 -3.24 -21.66
N ASP A 176 -1.57 -2.67 -22.74
CA ASP A 176 -0.84 -2.35 -23.96
C ASP A 176 0.31 -1.38 -23.66
N THR A 177 0.04 -0.35 -22.86
CA THR A 177 1.09 0.59 -22.42
C THR A 177 2.21 -0.14 -21.68
N LYS A 178 1.90 -1.11 -20.80
CA LYS A 178 2.95 -1.90 -20.13
C LYS A 178 3.73 -2.78 -21.09
N ARG A 179 3.07 -3.35 -22.11
CA ARG A 179 3.74 -4.16 -23.14
C ARG A 179 4.70 -3.31 -23.95
N ASP A 180 4.24 -2.14 -24.40
CA ASP A 180 5.05 -1.17 -25.14
C ASP A 180 6.25 -0.70 -24.31
N LEU A 181 6.02 -0.39 -23.03
CA LEU A 181 7.08 0.00 -22.09
C LEU A 181 8.14 -1.10 -21.90
N LEU A 182 7.76 -2.38 -21.93
CA LEU A 182 8.73 -3.50 -21.81
C LEU A 182 9.39 -3.88 -23.14
N ALA A 183 8.78 -3.54 -24.28
CA ALA A 183 9.30 -3.86 -25.60
C ALA A 183 10.45 -2.92 -26.04
N HIS A 184 10.55 -1.72 -25.44
CA HIS A 184 11.56 -0.74 -25.78
C HIS A 184 12.67 -0.71 -24.72
N PRO A 185 13.96 -0.68 -25.10
CA PRO A 185 15.03 -0.34 -24.18
C PRO A 185 14.87 1.13 -23.77
N TRP A 186 14.93 1.40 -22.47
CA TRP A 186 14.91 2.75 -21.92
C TRP A 186 16.33 3.07 -21.42
N ASP A 187 16.94 4.10 -22.00
CA ASP A 187 18.25 4.60 -21.54
C ASP A 187 18.13 5.32 -20.19
N ASP A 188 16.92 5.77 -19.85
CA ASP A 188 16.59 6.48 -18.62
C ASP A 188 15.38 5.85 -17.90
N MET A 189 15.62 5.36 -16.68
CA MET A 189 14.58 4.81 -15.81
C MET A 189 13.54 5.86 -15.40
N ASN A 190 13.89 7.16 -15.37
CA ASN A 190 12.95 8.23 -15.10
C ASN A 190 11.93 8.39 -16.24
N ALA A 191 12.39 8.29 -17.50
CA ALA A 191 11.51 8.34 -18.66
C ALA A 191 10.51 7.17 -18.67
N TYR A 192 10.94 5.97 -18.27
CA TYR A 192 10.04 4.82 -18.08
C TYR A 192 8.99 5.07 -16.97
N ALA A 193 9.42 5.61 -15.82
CA ALA A 193 8.54 5.91 -14.70
C ALA A 193 7.51 7.00 -15.04
N GLU A 194 7.94 8.02 -15.78
CA GLU A 194 7.11 9.14 -16.25
C GLU A 194 6.04 8.65 -17.24
N ALA A 195 6.42 7.88 -18.26
CA ALA A 195 5.48 7.33 -19.24
C ALA A 195 4.39 6.46 -18.56
N LYS A 196 4.78 5.65 -17.58
CA LYS A 196 3.84 4.88 -16.77
C LYS A 196 2.94 5.76 -15.90
N SER A 197 3.47 6.87 -15.37
CA SER A 197 2.70 7.79 -14.53
C SER A 197 1.67 8.57 -15.34
N GLN A 198 1.99 8.95 -16.58
CA GLN A 198 1.07 9.64 -17.48
C GLN A 198 -0.16 8.81 -17.82
N VAL A 199 0.00 7.51 -18.15
CA VAL A 199 -1.16 6.65 -18.42
C VAL A 199 -2.02 6.46 -17.17
N ILE A 200 -1.41 6.32 -15.99
CA ILE A 200 -2.15 6.21 -14.72
C ILE A 200 -2.95 7.50 -14.47
N ALA A 201 -2.32 8.66 -14.63
CA ALA A 201 -2.99 9.95 -14.46
C ALA A 201 -4.16 10.11 -15.45
N ALA A 202 -3.96 9.76 -16.72
CA ALA A 202 -4.99 9.82 -17.75
C ALA A 202 -6.18 8.90 -17.45
N ILE A 203 -5.92 7.68 -16.96
CA ILE A 203 -6.97 6.73 -16.54
C ILE A 203 -7.71 7.29 -15.33
N MET A 204 -6.99 7.79 -14.33
CA MET A 204 -7.56 8.32 -13.09
C MET A 204 -8.36 9.62 -13.28
N ALA A 205 -8.10 10.37 -14.34
CA ALA A 205 -8.86 11.56 -14.71
C ALA A 205 -10.21 11.26 -15.39
N ARG A 206 -10.45 10.01 -15.83
CA ARG A 206 -11.71 9.65 -16.49
C ARG A 206 -12.85 9.53 -15.47
N PRO A 207 -14.05 10.07 -15.79
CA PRO A 207 -15.20 9.92 -14.90
C PRO A 207 -15.54 8.45 -14.75
N ARG A 208 -15.79 8.02 -13.51
CA ARG A 208 -16.27 6.67 -13.24
C ARG A 208 -17.63 6.52 -13.90
N ARG A 209 -17.76 5.55 -14.79
CA ARG A 209 -19.08 5.12 -15.23
C ARG A 209 -19.74 4.50 -14.00
N HIS A 210 -20.66 5.25 -13.40
CA HIS A 210 -21.60 4.68 -12.44
C HIS A 210 -22.38 3.60 -13.19
N GLN A 211 -22.19 2.34 -12.78
CA GLN A 211 -23.16 1.28 -13.05
C GLN A 211 -24.25 1.35 -11.97
#